data_AF-A0A3B8I8G6-F1
#
_entry.id   AF-A0A3B8I8G6-F1
#
_cell.length_a   1.000
_cell.length_b   1.000
_cell.length_c   1.000
_cell.angle_alpha   90.00
_cell.angle_beta   90.00
_cell.angle_gamma   90.00
#
_symmetry.space_group_name_H-M   'P 1'
#
loop_
_entity.id
_entity.type
_entity.pdbx_description
1 polymer ?
#
loop_
_entity_poly.entity_id
_entity_poly.type
_entity_poly.pdbx_seq_one_letter_code
_entity_poly.pdbx_strand_id
1 'polypeptide(L)'
;MLLFLTCSIIPSFGQSPYLSVEEITRGERFTFPLITSDNDLVDYKINTYLQLAELELLKGHEHDHIFERVALDDGTIYGGAAAIDYEILQNTHRAFSVKLDRSSCGATCAYWNKYYNFNPQNGDRYFLQDFFGEAEFEVFKKLVTDRRKATLTDDLERIELTEEVAEFVKGYVGSAIEEDDLEGFYFTKDSIYLDIFHLLGKHEKSAGLTLLTAVAISDIAPLLNAFGESALISGRHLGSYEAQQGPQLYFGTIHDQYDFVMLIRQDGETHHHGLYAYLKYGVGIYLDGKLQGDEYHFEEKNSQLEVTGNLSFQERGGVLTGTWTDPEATTTLTLHARR
;
A
#
# COMPACT_ATOMS: atom_id res chain seq x y z
N MET A 1 -32.92 -21.87 12.84
CA MET A 1 -33.66 -21.25 11.72
C MET A 1 -33.12 -19.83 11.59
N LEU A 2 -32.03 -19.67 10.82
CA LEU A 2 -31.36 -18.39 10.63
C LEU A 2 -32.11 -17.60 9.55
N LEU A 3 -32.56 -16.40 9.91
CA LEU A 3 -33.16 -15.44 9.00
C LEU A 3 -32.03 -14.71 8.26
N PHE A 4 -31.86 -14.98 6.97
CA PHE A 4 -31.00 -14.16 6.11
C PHE A 4 -31.73 -12.86 5.78
N LEU A 5 -31.26 -11.74 6.34
CA LEU A 5 -31.65 -10.41 5.88
C LEU A 5 -30.93 -10.16 4.56
N THR A 6 -31.63 -10.33 3.44
CA THR A 6 -31.12 -9.95 2.12
C THR A 6 -31.19 -8.43 1.99
N CYS A 7 -30.06 -7.76 2.23
CA CYS A 7 -29.91 -6.35 1.89
C CYS A 7 -29.95 -6.23 0.36
N SER A 8 -31.05 -5.67 -0.15
CA SER A 8 -31.22 -5.44 -1.59
C SER A 8 -30.37 -4.24 -1.98
N ILE A 9 -29.26 -4.50 -2.67
CA ILE A 9 -28.42 -3.48 -3.29
C ILE A 9 -29.27 -2.80 -4.36
N ILE A 10 -29.58 -1.51 -4.17
CA ILE A 10 -30.12 -0.66 -5.22
C ILE A 10 -28.94 -0.37 -6.17
N PRO A 11 -28.98 -0.79 -7.45
CA PRO A 11 -27.93 -0.45 -8.39
C PRO A 11 -27.97 1.06 -8.64
N SER A 12 -26.93 1.75 -8.18
CA SER A 12 -26.67 3.13 -8.58
C SER A 12 -26.38 3.14 -10.08
N PHE A 13 -27.08 4.00 -10.83
CA PHE A 13 -26.94 4.14 -12.27
C PHE A 13 -25.50 4.56 -12.66
N GLY A 14 -24.71 3.58 -13.09
CA GLY A 14 -23.96 3.56 -14.35
C GLY A 14 -23.04 4.74 -14.67
N GLN A 15 -21.93 4.88 -13.95
CA GLN A 15 -20.69 5.29 -14.60
C GLN A 15 -19.92 4.02 -14.96
N SER A 16 -19.54 3.89 -16.23
CA SER A 16 -18.56 2.86 -16.60
C SER A 16 -17.29 3.11 -15.79
N PRO A 17 -16.65 2.04 -15.27
CA PRO A 17 -15.39 2.19 -14.57
C PRO A 17 -14.36 2.86 -15.48
N TYR A 18 -13.51 3.72 -14.90
CA TYR A 18 -12.50 4.44 -15.68
C TYR A 18 -11.39 3.50 -16.17
N LEU A 19 -10.94 2.58 -15.32
CA LEU A 19 -10.02 1.49 -15.64
C LEU A 19 -10.78 0.16 -15.75
N SER A 20 -10.36 -0.69 -16.67
CA SER A 20 -10.87 -2.06 -16.74
C SER A 20 -10.13 -2.94 -15.73
N VAL A 21 -10.84 -3.83 -15.05
CA VAL A 21 -10.27 -4.73 -14.03
C VAL A 21 -10.64 -6.17 -14.41
N GLU A 22 -9.62 -6.98 -14.64
CA GLU A 22 -9.73 -8.43 -14.77
C GLU A 22 -9.32 -9.07 -13.45
N GLU A 23 -10.04 -10.12 -13.03
CA GLU A 23 -9.70 -10.86 -11.84
C GLU A 23 -8.79 -12.05 -12.16
N ILE A 24 -7.68 -12.16 -11.43
CA ILE A 24 -6.83 -13.36 -11.41
C ILE A 24 -7.19 -14.17 -10.17
N THR A 25 -7.50 -15.46 -10.34
CA THR A 25 -7.91 -16.33 -9.23
C THR A 25 -7.09 -17.61 -9.13
N ARG A 26 -6.81 -18.07 -7.91
CA ARG A 26 -6.35 -19.45 -7.62
C ARG A 26 -7.24 -20.08 -6.55
N GLY A 27 -8.19 -20.90 -6.99
CA GLY A 27 -9.22 -21.45 -6.10
C GLY A 27 -10.07 -20.35 -5.47
N GLU A 28 -10.65 -20.61 -4.30
CA GLU A 28 -11.56 -19.68 -3.61
C GLU A 28 -10.87 -18.71 -2.64
N ARG A 29 -9.54 -18.81 -2.47
CA ARG A 29 -8.81 -18.07 -1.42
C ARG A 29 -7.85 -17.02 -1.95
N PHE A 30 -7.57 -17.01 -3.24
CA PHE A 30 -6.63 -16.07 -3.84
C PHE A 30 -7.29 -15.40 -5.01
N THR A 31 -7.53 -14.11 -4.89
CA THR A 31 -8.00 -13.23 -5.94
C THR A 31 -7.06 -12.02 -6.01
N PHE A 32 -6.85 -11.48 -7.20
CA PHE A 32 -5.99 -10.31 -7.41
C PHE A 32 -6.44 -9.50 -8.62
N PRO A 33 -6.43 -8.16 -8.55
CA PRO A 33 -6.83 -7.33 -9.68
C PRO A 33 -5.70 -7.22 -10.71
N LEU A 34 -6.05 -7.36 -11.98
CA LEU A 34 -5.24 -6.98 -13.11
C LEU A 34 -5.90 -5.81 -13.84
N ILE A 35 -5.21 -4.68 -13.84
CA ILE A 35 -5.71 -3.43 -14.40
C ILE A 35 -5.38 -3.40 -15.88
N THR A 36 -6.29 -2.89 -16.70
CA THR A 36 -6.05 -2.56 -18.11
C THR A 36 -6.61 -1.18 -18.40
N SER A 37 -5.93 -0.43 -19.28
CA SER A 37 -6.33 0.93 -19.64
C SER A 37 -5.97 1.23 -21.09
N ASP A 38 -6.52 2.32 -21.64
CA ASP A 38 -6.14 2.79 -22.98
C ASP A 38 -4.70 3.35 -23.03
N ASN A 39 -4.04 3.49 -21.89
CA ASN A 39 -2.66 3.94 -21.75
C ASN A 39 -1.80 2.84 -21.11
N ASP A 40 -1.03 2.13 -21.93
CA ASP A 40 -0.15 1.02 -21.53
C ASP A 40 0.90 1.39 -20.45
N LEU A 41 1.13 2.68 -20.18
CA LEU A 41 2.01 3.08 -19.07
C LEU A 41 1.27 3.07 -17.73
N VAL A 42 -0.02 3.38 -17.71
CA VAL A 42 -0.84 3.45 -16.50
C VAL A 42 -1.07 2.06 -15.94
N ASP A 43 -1.51 1.12 -16.78
CA ASP A 43 -1.72 -0.26 -16.35
C ASP A 43 -0.39 -0.93 -15.97
N TYR A 44 0.70 -0.67 -16.70
CA TYR A 44 2.03 -1.14 -16.34
C TYR A 44 2.46 -0.65 -14.96
N LYS A 45 2.39 0.68 -14.69
CA LYS A 45 2.71 1.25 -13.38
C LYS A 45 1.90 0.63 -12.25
N ILE A 46 0.58 0.60 -12.38
CA ILE A 46 -0.32 0.10 -11.33
C ILE A 46 -0.11 -1.40 -11.10
N ASN A 47 -0.08 -2.21 -12.18
CA ASN A 47 0.09 -3.65 -12.06
C ASN A 47 1.45 -4.02 -11.51
N THR A 48 2.54 -3.43 -12.01
CA THR A 48 3.89 -3.70 -11.51
C THR A 48 4.01 -3.30 -10.05
N TYR A 49 3.47 -2.15 -9.66
CA TYR A 49 3.46 -1.74 -8.26
C TYR A 49 2.77 -2.78 -7.38
N LEU A 50 1.52 -3.14 -7.71
CA LEU A 50 0.72 -4.06 -6.91
C LEU A 50 1.35 -5.46 -6.86
N GLN A 51 1.81 -5.98 -8.00
CA GLN A 51 2.43 -7.30 -8.11
C GLN A 51 3.73 -7.39 -7.31
N LEU A 52 4.60 -6.38 -7.38
CA LEU A 52 5.80 -6.36 -6.55
C LEU A 52 5.45 -6.24 -5.07
N ALA A 53 4.64 -5.25 -4.71
CA ALA A 53 4.33 -4.97 -3.31
C ALA A 53 3.65 -6.14 -2.60
N GLU A 54 2.79 -6.90 -3.31
CA GLU A 54 1.94 -7.91 -2.68
C GLU A 54 2.21 -9.36 -3.09
N LEU A 55 2.81 -9.62 -4.25
CA LEU A 55 3.04 -10.97 -4.78
C LEU A 55 4.52 -11.32 -4.95
N GLU A 56 5.42 -10.33 -4.85
CA GLU A 56 6.86 -10.47 -5.08
C GLU A 56 7.23 -11.10 -6.43
N LEU A 57 6.31 -11.05 -7.39
CA LEU A 57 6.42 -11.72 -8.68
C LEU A 57 5.60 -10.96 -9.73
N LEU A 58 6.24 -10.64 -10.85
CA LEU A 58 5.60 -10.02 -12.00
C LEU A 58 4.88 -11.05 -12.85
N LYS A 59 3.71 -10.68 -13.37
CA LYS A 59 2.91 -11.54 -14.25
C LYS A 59 3.67 -11.90 -15.53
N GLY A 60 3.59 -13.17 -15.93
CA GLY A 60 4.32 -13.74 -17.06
C GLY A 60 5.65 -14.41 -16.68
N HIS A 61 6.03 -14.35 -15.40
CA HIS A 61 7.27 -14.95 -14.88
C HIS A 61 7.03 -16.06 -13.85
N GLU A 62 5.76 -16.37 -13.56
CA GLU A 62 5.38 -17.51 -12.74
C GLU A 62 5.74 -18.86 -13.36
N HIS A 63 6.04 -19.86 -12.53
CA HIS A 63 6.24 -21.24 -12.95
C HIS A 63 4.92 -22.02 -12.98
N ASP A 64 4.08 -21.84 -11.97
CA ASP A 64 2.76 -22.43 -11.79
C ASP A 64 1.68 -21.36 -11.71
N HIS A 65 1.86 -20.36 -10.84
CA HIS A 65 0.86 -19.30 -10.66
C HIS A 65 1.45 -18.03 -10.05
N ILE A 66 0.90 -16.86 -10.38
CA ILE A 66 1.32 -15.55 -9.82
C ILE A 66 1.38 -15.47 -8.28
N PHE A 67 0.64 -16.32 -7.55
CA PHE A 67 0.66 -16.36 -6.08
C PHE A 67 1.75 -17.27 -5.51
N GLU A 68 2.50 -17.99 -6.35
CA GLU A 68 3.38 -19.07 -5.92
C GLU A 68 4.40 -18.60 -4.90
N ARG A 69 4.97 -17.40 -5.07
CA ARG A 69 5.98 -16.87 -4.14
C ARG A 69 5.43 -16.61 -2.76
N VAL A 70 4.29 -15.94 -2.67
CA VAL A 70 3.71 -15.54 -1.39
C VAL A 70 2.92 -16.65 -0.72
N ALA A 71 2.52 -17.69 -1.44
CA ALA A 71 1.81 -18.84 -0.89
C ALA A 71 2.73 -19.93 -0.34
N LEU A 72 4.05 -19.84 -0.55
CA LEU A 72 5.01 -20.80 0.00
C LEU A 72 5.05 -20.72 1.53
N ASP A 73 4.96 -21.87 2.18
CA ASP A 73 5.26 -21.96 3.60
C ASP A 73 6.76 -21.69 3.81
N ASP A 74 7.06 -20.56 4.44
CA ASP A 74 8.41 -20.10 4.75
C ASP A 74 8.96 -20.71 6.05
N GLY A 75 8.19 -21.60 6.69
CA GLY A 75 8.56 -22.23 7.96
C GLY A 75 8.47 -21.30 9.17
N THR A 76 7.91 -20.09 9.01
CA THR A 76 7.63 -19.18 10.13
C THR A 76 6.37 -19.62 10.89
N ILE A 77 6.11 -18.99 12.04
CA ILE A 77 4.93 -19.31 12.87
C ILE A 77 3.60 -19.03 12.15
N TYR A 78 3.61 -18.18 11.11
CA TYR A 78 2.44 -17.84 10.30
C TYR A 78 2.49 -18.52 8.92
N GLY A 79 3.66 -18.89 8.41
CA GLY A 79 3.82 -19.51 7.09
C GLY A 79 3.50 -18.55 5.95
N GLY A 80 3.28 -19.10 4.75
CA GLY A 80 2.87 -18.33 3.58
C GLY A 80 1.47 -17.71 3.70
N ALA A 81 1.11 -16.88 2.74
CA ALA A 81 -0.25 -16.38 2.58
C ALA A 81 -1.23 -17.56 2.44
N ALA A 82 -2.27 -17.55 3.27
CA ALA A 82 -3.35 -18.53 3.26
C ALA A 82 -4.56 -18.04 2.44
N ALA A 83 -4.73 -16.72 2.34
CA ALA A 83 -5.69 -16.07 1.46
C ALA A 83 -5.23 -14.66 1.10
N ILE A 84 -5.58 -14.22 -0.11
CA ILE A 84 -5.47 -12.86 -0.60
C ILE A 84 -6.79 -12.55 -1.30
N ASP A 85 -7.47 -11.48 -0.89
CA ASP A 85 -8.67 -10.96 -1.53
C ASP A 85 -8.53 -9.47 -1.82
N TYR A 86 -9.32 -8.94 -2.74
CA TYR A 86 -9.31 -7.51 -3.05
C TYR A 86 -10.70 -6.91 -3.21
N GLU A 87 -10.80 -5.62 -2.91
CA GLU A 87 -12.00 -4.83 -3.11
C GLU A 87 -11.65 -3.54 -3.85
N ILE A 88 -12.29 -3.31 -5.00
CA ILE A 88 -12.20 -2.02 -5.71
C ILE A 88 -13.14 -1.03 -5.02
N LEU A 89 -12.54 -0.12 -4.25
CA LEU A 89 -13.27 0.87 -3.47
C LEU A 89 -13.67 2.08 -4.32
N GLN A 90 -12.83 2.46 -5.29
CA GLN A 90 -13.10 3.53 -6.26
C GLN A 90 -12.47 3.22 -7.62
N ASN A 91 -13.17 3.60 -8.67
CA ASN A 91 -12.67 3.51 -10.05
C ASN A 91 -13.27 4.64 -10.89
N THR A 92 -12.69 5.84 -10.73
CA THR A 92 -13.12 7.08 -11.40
C THR A 92 -11.95 7.72 -12.12
N HIS A 93 -12.15 8.80 -12.88
CA HIS A 93 -11.05 9.57 -13.48
C HIS A 93 -10.14 10.28 -12.45
N ARG A 94 -10.50 10.30 -11.17
CA ARG A 94 -9.72 10.95 -10.10
C ARG A 94 -8.93 9.97 -9.25
N ALA A 95 -9.50 8.78 -9.05
CA ALA A 95 -8.98 7.80 -8.11
C ALA A 95 -9.29 6.38 -8.59
N PHE A 96 -8.26 5.55 -8.56
CA PHE A 96 -8.39 4.11 -8.50
C PHE A 96 -7.93 3.65 -7.11
N SER A 97 -8.88 3.21 -6.28
CA SER A 97 -8.60 2.78 -4.90
C SER A 97 -8.90 1.30 -4.76
N VAL A 98 -7.93 0.54 -4.27
CA VAL A 98 -8.05 -0.88 -4.00
C VAL A 98 -7.61 -1.20 -2.59
N LYS A 99 -8.40 -2.03 -1.90
CA LYS A 99 -8.05 -2.65 -0.65
C LYS A 99 -7.65 -4.10 -0.92
N LEU A 100 -6.55 -4.56 -0.36
CA LEU A 100 -6.18 -5.97 -0.33
C LEU A 100 -6.28 -6.50 1.10
N ASP A 101 -7.07 -7.54 1.30
CA ASP A 101 -7.17 -8.27 2.55
C ASP A 101 -6.31 -9.53 2.46
N ARG A 102 -5.48 -9.77 3.47
CA ARG A 102 -4.57 -10.92 3.50
C ARG A 102 -4.64 -11.67 4.81
N SER A 103 -4.40 -12.97 4.71
CA SER A 103 -4.17 -13.83 5.86
C SER A 103 -2.97 -14.73 5.62
N SER A 104 -2.30 -15.07 6.70
CA SER A 104 -1.25 -16.09 6.75
C SER A 104 -1.51 -16.94 7.99
N CYS A 105 -1.46 -18.27 7.84
CA CYS A 105 -1.91 -19.21 8.85
C CYS A 105 -0.93 -20.38 9.02
N GLY A 106 -0.29 -20.42 10.18
CA GLY A 106 0.53 -21.53 10.66
C GLY A 106 -0.08 -22.11 11.94
N ALA A 107 0.61 -21.94 13.07
CA ALA A 107 0.06 -22.30 14.39
C ALA A 107 -1.14 -21.40 14.80
N THR A 108 -1.15 -20.18 14.28
CA THR A 108 -2.25 -19.22 14.38
C THR A 108 -2.33 -18.45 13.06
N CYS A 109 -3.48 -17.83 12.79
CA CYS A 109 -3.62 -16.89 11.69
C CYS A 109 -3.31 -15.45 12.11
N ALA A 110 -2.61 -14.74 11.23
CA ALA A 110 -2.52 -13.28 11.20
C ALA A 110 -3.37 -12.74 10.04
N TYR A 111 -3.90 -11.54 10.22
CA TYR A 111 -4.76 -10.85 9.25
C TYR A 111 -4.32 -9.40 9.14
N TRP A 112 -4.23 -8.89 7.93
CA TRP A 112 -3.94 -7.48 7.68
C TRP A 112 -4.61 -7.06 6.39
N ASN A 113 -4.78 -5.76 6.23
CA ASN A 113 -5.21 -5.17 4.98
C ASN A 113 -4.23 -4.07 4.56
N LYS A 114 -4.23 -3.76 3.27
CA LYS A 114 -3.49 -2.63 2.72
C LYS A 114 -4.35 -1.88 1.73
N TYR A 115 -4.17 -0.57 1.72
CA TYR A 115 -4.88 0.33 0.84
C TYR A 115 -3.91 0.95 -0.17
N TYR A 116 -4.31 0.95 -1.43
CA TYR A 116 -3.60 1.62 -2.50
C TYR A 116 -4.53 2.56 -3.22
N ASN A 117 -4.07 3.80 -3.40
CA ASN A 117 -4.78 4.84 -4.12
C ASN A 117 -3.89 5.28 -5.26
N PHE A 118 -4.36 5.17 -6.50
CA PHE A 118 -3.62 5.55 -7.68
C PHE A 118 -4.33 6.67 -8.42
N ASN A 119 -3.53 7.51 -9.05
CA ASN A 119 -3.96 8.41 -10.10
C ASN A 119 -4.20 7.60 -11.38
N PRO A 120 -5.45 7.45 -11.82
CA PRO A 120 -5.74 6.62 -12.98
C PRO A 120 -5.36 7.31 -14.30
N GLN A 121 -4.93 8.58 -14.28
CA GLN A 121 -4.50 9.30 -15.47
C GLN A 121 -3.01 9.12 -15.79
N ASN A 122 -2.17 8.77 -14.81
CA ASN A 122 -0.73 8.58 -15.00
C ASN A 122 -0.11 7.37 -14.28
N GLY A 123 -0.87 6.67 -13.44
CA GLY A 123 -0.45 5.45 -12.74
C GLY A 123 0.29 5.66 -11.42
N ASP A 124 0.56 6.91 -11.02
CA ASP A 124 1.27 7.19 -9.77
C ASP A 124 0.41 6.93 -8.54
N ARG A 125 1.05 6.49 -7.44
CA ARG A 125 0.36 6.27 -6.17
C ARG A 125 0.17 7.60 -5.43
N TYR A 126 -1.04 7.83 -4.93
CA TYR A 126 -1.34 8.89 -3.98
C TYR A 126 -1.00 8.46 -2.56
N PHE A 127 -0.42 9.39 -1.82
CA PHE A 127 -0.32 9.35 -0.37
C PHE A 127 -1.21 10.40 0.24
N LEU A 128 -1.70 10.15 1.45
CA LEU A 128 -2.65 11.07 2.08
C LEU A 128 -2.01 12.44 2.34
N GLN A 129 -0.74 12.44 2.73
CA GLN A 129 0.11 13.61 2.95
C GLN A 129 0.25 14.47 1.69
N ASP A 130 0.18 13.87 0.49
CA ASP A 130 0.29 14.62 -0.76
C ASP A 130 -0.81 15.69 -0.87
N PHE A 131 -1.98 15.49 -0.25
CA PHE A 131 -3.11 16.41 -0.36
C PHE A 131 -2.98 17.68 0.48
N PHE A 132 -1.98 17.78 1.35
CA PHE A 132 -1.85 18.84 2.36
C PHE A 132 -0.46 19.48 2.33
N GLY A 133 -0.31 20.65 2.96
CA GLY A 133 1.00 21.08 3.45
C GLY A 133 1.34 20.35 4.75
N GLU A 134 2.61 20.36 5.17
CA GLU A 134 3.05 19.64 6.38
C GLU A 134 2.28 20.10 7.64
N ALA A 135 2.13 21.41 7.84
CA ALA A 135 1.38 21.96 8.98
C ALA A 135 -0.12 21.63 8.91
N GLU A 136 -0.71 21.70 7.72
CA GLU A 136 -2.12 21.37 7.50
C GLU A 136 -2.40 19.88 7.68
N PHE A 137 -1.44 19.02 7.32
CA PHE A 137 -1.54 17.58 7.54
C PHE A 137 -1.57 17.25 9.03
N GLU A 138 -0.77 17.91 9.86
CA GLU A 138 -0.81 17.72 11.32
C GLU A 138 -2.17 18.13 11.92
N VAL A 139 -2.78 19.20 11.41
CA VAL A 139 -4.14 19.60 11.80
C VAL A 139 -5.16 18.53 11.40
N PHE A 140 -5.05 18.00 10.18
CA PHE A 140 -5.89 16.91 9.68
C PHE A 140 -5.71 15.62 10.51
N LYS A 141 -4.46 15.23 10.80
CA LYS A 141 -4.13 14.05 11.61
C LYS A 141 -4.75 14.17 13.00
N LYS A 142 -4.60 15.33 13.65
CA LYS A 142 -5.23 15.58 14.95
C LYS A 142 -6.75 15.44 14.89
N LEU A 143 -7.41 16.00 13.86
CA LEU A 143 -8.85 15.86 13.67
C LEU A 143 -9.28 14.39 13.60
N VAL A 144 -8.56 13.57 12.84
CA VAL A 144 -8.83 12.13 12.69
C VAL A 144 -8.60 11.38 14.01
N THR A 145 -7.48 11.64 14.69
CA THR A 145 -7.14 11.04 16.00
C THR A 145 -8.23 11.33 17.04
N ASP A 146 -8.68 12.59 17.15
CA ASP A 146 -9.73 12.98 18.09
C ASP A 146 -11.06 12.27 17.77
N ARG A 147 -11.45 12.19 16.49
CA ARG A 147 -12.66 11.48 16.05
C ARG A 147 -12.59 9.99 16.39
N ARG A 148 -11.47 9.33 16.09
CA ARG A 148 -11.26 7.90 16.36
C ARG A 148 -11.31 7.57 17.84
N LYS A 149 -10.72 8.39 18.70
CA LYS A 149 -10.77 8.20 20.16
C LYS A 149 -12.18 8.35 20.73
N ALA A 150 -12.95 9.31 20.21
CA ALA A 150 -14.36 9.45 20.58
C ALA A 150 -15.15 8.20 20.16
N THR A 151 -15.01 7.77 18.90
CA THR A 151 -15.67 6.54 18.40
C THR A 151 -15.27 5.29 19.18
N LEU A 152 -13.98 5.14 19.53
CA LEU A 152 -13.51 4.03 20.36
C LEU A 152 -14.20 4.03 21.73
N THR A 153 -14.37 5.20 22.36
CA THR A 153 -15.09 5.32 23.63
C THR A 153 -16.54 4.84 23.47
N ASP A 154 -17.24 5.31 22.43
CA ASP A 154 -18.63 4.93 22.13
C ASP A 154 -18.76 3.42 21.85
N ASP A 155 -17.82 2.84 21.13
CA ASP A 155 -17.80 1.40 20.83
C ASP A 155 -17.63 0.56 22.09
N LEU A 156 -16.73 0.96 23.00
CA LEU A 156 -16.48 0.22 24.24
C LEU A 156 -17.70 0.23 25.17
N GLU A 157 -18.48 1.33 25.18
CA GLU A 157 -19.75 1.39 25.89
C GLU A 157 -20.80 0.46 25.27
N ARG A 158 -20.79 0.30 23.94
CA ARG A 158 -21.73 -0.52 23.19
C ARG A 158 -21.44 -2.02 23.24
N ILE A 159 -20.17 -2.44 23.31
CA ILE A 159 -19.76 -3.85 23.18
C ILE A 159 -19.95 -4.64 24.50
N GLU A 160 -20.33 -3.98 25.61
CA GLU A 160 -20.58 -4.62 26.92
C GLU A 160 -19.40 -5.49 27.41
N LEU A 161 -18.18 -4.96 27.30
CA LEU A 161 -16.97 -5.61 27.82
C LEU A 161 -16.90 -5.47 29.35
N THR A 162 -16.10 -6.33 30.00
CA THR A 162 -15.74 -6.08 31.40
C THR A 162 -14.90 -4.80 31.49
N GLU A 163 -14.99 -4.09 32.62
CA GLU A 163 -14.26 -2.83 32.84
C GLU A 163 -12.74 -2.99 32.60
N GLU A 164 -12.15 -4.08 33.07
CA GLU A 164 -10.73 -4.41 32.86
C GLU A 164 -10.38 -4.56 31.38
N VAL A 165 -11.22 -5.26 30.59
CA VAL A 165 -10.98 -5.47 29.16
C VAL A 165 -11.20 -4.18 28.39
N ALA A 166 -12.23 -3.39 28.75
CA ALA A 166 -12.50 -2.11 28.12
C ALA A 166 -11.31 -1.14 28.31
N GLU A 167 -10.76 -1.05 29.53
CA GLU A 167 -9.62 -0.18 29.81
C GLU A 167 -8.35 -0.65 29.08
N PHE A 168 -8.12 -1.96 28.99
CA PHE A 168 -7.01 -2.51 28.20
C PHE A 168 -7.14 -2.15 26.72
N VAL A 169 -8.30 -2.39 26.10
CA VAL A 169 -8.54 -2.08 24.68
C VAL A 169 -8.41 -0.58 24.45
N LYS A 170 -8.96 0.25 25.34
CA LYS A 170 -8.86 1.71 25.26
C LYS A 170 -7.41 2.18 25.29
N GLY A 171 -6.59 1.65 26.21
CA GLY A 171 -5.18 1.99 26.30
C GLY A 171 -4.39 1.51 25.08
N TYR A 172 -4.56 0.25 24.68
CA TYR A 172 -3.84 -0.34 23.56
C TYR A 172 -4.19 0.31 22.21
N VAL A 173 -5.48 0.31 21.86
CA VAL A 173 -5.96 0.88 20.58
C VAL A 173 -5.84 2.41 20.60
N GLY A 174 -6.08 3.04 21.74
CA GLY A 174 -5.94 4.49 21.91
C GLY A 174 -4.53 4.99 21.61
N SER A 175 -3.50 4.31 22.13
CA SER A 175 -2.10 4.62 21.80
C SER A 175 -1.79 4.37 20.33
N ALA A 176 -2.24 3.24 19.76
CA ALA A 176 -2.04 2.95 18.35
C ALA A 176 -2.68 4.01 17.42
N ILE A 177 -3.83 4.58 17.80
CA ILE A 177 -4.48 5.70 17.09
C ILE A 177 -3.65 7.00 17.15
N GLU A 178 -2.87 7.23 18.21
CA GLU A 178 -1.99 8.41 18.31
C GLU A 178 -0.80 8.31 17.37
N GLU A 179 -0.26 7.10 17.21
CA GLU A 179 0.95 6.82 16.43
C GLU A 179 0.67 6.58 14.94
N ASP A 180 -0.59 6.35 14.55
CA ASP A 180 -0.97 6.00 13.18
C ASP A 180 -0.49 7.01 12.11
N ASP A 181 0.06 6.49 11.02
CA ASP A 181 0.52 7.24 9.85
C ASP A 181 -0.60 7.52 8.84
N LEU A 182 -1.79 6.94 9.08
CA LEU A 182 -2.99 7.07 8.25
C LEU A 182 -2.84 6.45 6.84
N GLU A 183 -1.97 5.44 6.66
CA GLU A 183 -1.79 4.74 5.38
C GLU A 183 -3.03 3.97 4.92
N GLY A 184 -3.87 3.52 5.86
CA GLY A 184 -5.11 2.79 5.59
C GLY A 184 -6.26 3.69 5.12
N PHE A 185 -6.18 4.28 3.93
CA PHE A 185 -7.21 5.22 3.46
C PHE A 185 -7.71 4.96 2.04
N TYR A 186 -8.90 5.48 1.74
CA TYR A 186 -9.38 5.74 0.38
C TYR A 186 -10.26 7.00 0.39
N PHE A 187 -10.66 7.50 -0.77
CA PHE A 187 -11.51 8.70 -0.83
C PHE A 187 -12.52 8.63 -1.95
N THR A 188 -13.70 9.20 -1.70
CA THR A 188 -14.74 9.41 -2.71
C THR A 188 -14.79 10.89 -3.07
N LYS A 189 -15.77 11.31 -3.87
CA LYS A 189 -16.03 12.73 -4.13
C LYS A 189 -16.47 13.52 -2.89
N ASP A 190 -16.95 12.83 -1.84
CA ASP A 190 -17.60 13.45 -0.68
C ASP A 190 -16.72 13.37 0.58
N SER A 191 -15.97 12.28 0.76
CA SER A 191 -15.24 12.01 2.00
C SER A 191 -13.93 11.25 1.77
N ILE A 192 -12.98 11.47 2.68
CA ILE A 192 -11.84 10.56 2.93
C ILE A 192 -12.30 9.55 3.99
N TYR A 193 -11.99 8.27 3.77
CA TYR A 193 -12.28 7.18 4.68
C TYR A 193 -10.95 6.60 5.18
N LEU A 194 -10.80 6.49 6.49
CA LEU A 194 -9.59 5.96 7.12
C LEU A 194 -9.92 4.76 7.99
N ASP A 195 -9.28 3.63 7.70
CA ASP A 195 -9.41 2.35 8.39
C ASP A 195 -8.38 2.25 9.53
N ILE A 196 -8.77 1.63 10.65
CA ILE A 196 -7.88 1.31 11.78
C ILE A 196 -7.54 -0.18 11.85
N PHE A 197 -7.99 -1.01 10.92
CA PHE A 197 -7.82 -2.47 10.98
C PHE A 197 -6.35 -2.90 11.17
N HIS A 198 -5.38 -2.20 10.60
CA HIS A 198 -3.95 -2.48 10.77
C HIS A 198 -3.45 -2.20 12.19
N LEU A 199 -4.10 -1.30 12.93
CA LEU A 199 -3.79 -0.97 14.32
C LEU A 199 -4.28 -2.01 15.32
N LEU A 200 -5.17 -2.91 14.89
CA LEU A 200 -5.85 -3.85 15.76
C LEU A 200 -5.10 -5.19 15.85
N GLY A 201 -4.97 -5.68 17.08
CA GLY A 201 -4.60 -7.05 17.36
C GLY A 201 -5.66 -8.03 16.88
N LYS A 202 -5.32 -9.32 16.88
CA LYS A 202 -6.20 -10.39 16.35
C LYS A 202 -7.57 -10.42 17.03
N HIS A 203 -7.61 -10.18 18.35
CA HIS A 203 -8.85 -10.25 19.11
C HIS A 203 -9.73 -9.02 18.88
N GLU A 204 -9.11 -7.85 18.82
CA GLU A 204 -9.77 -6.55 18.61
C GLU A 204 -10.45 -6.48 17.23
N LYS A 205 -9.85 -7.11 16.21
CA LYS A 205 -10.42 -7.24 14.86
C LYS A 205 -11.81 -7.89 14.83
N SER A 206 -12.14 -8.70 15.84
CA SER A 206 -13.43 -9.38 15.96
C SER A 206 -14.32 -8.80 17.07
N ALA A 207 -13.88 -7.73 17.75
CA ALA A 207 -14.59 -7.15 18.89
C ALA A 207 -15.82 -6.31 18.49
N GLY A 208 -16.00 -6.04 17.19
CA GLY A 208 -17.09 -5.20 16.70
C GLY A 208 -16.84 -3.70 16.87
N LEU A 209 -15.57 -3.30 16.92
CA LEU A 209 -15.13 -1.90 16.85
C LEU A 209 -15.47 -1.30 15.48
N THR A 210 -15.77 -0.01 15.45
CA THR A 210 -15.95 0.77 14.24
C THR A 210 -14.60 0.99 13.57
N LEU A 211 -14.42 0.40 12.39
CA LEU A 211 -13.14 0.40 11.69
C LEU A 211 -12.89 1.65 10.85
N LEU A 212 -13.95 2.18 10.22
CA LEU A 212 -13.84 3.29 9.26
C LEU A 212 -14.22 4.62 9.90
N THR A 213 -13.31 5.59 9.82
CA THR A 213 -13.58 7.00 10.12
C THR A 213 -13.79 7.76 8.81
N ALA A 214 -14.93 8.43 8.66
CA ALA A 214 -15.18 9.30 7.53
C ALA A 214 -14.89 10.77 7.89
N VAL A 215 -14.18 11.46 7.00
CA VAL A 215 -13.94 12.90 7.06
C VAL A 215 -14.46 13.53 5.78
N ALA A 216 -15.48 14.38 5.89
CA ALA A 216 -16.05 15.05 4.74
C ALA A 216 -15.02 16.00 4.11
N ILE A 217 -14.90 15.97 2.78
CA ILE A 217 -13.99 16.84 2.03
C ILE A 217 -14.34 18.31 2.28
N SER A 218 -15.62 18.63 2.47
CA SER A 218 -16.06 19.99 2.83
C SER A 218 -15.47 20.49 4.15
N ASP A 219 -15.23 19.61 5.12
CA ASP A 219 -14.70 19.98 6.43
C ASP A 219 -13.21 20.34 6.36
N ILE A 220 -12.50 19.74 5.41
CA ILE A 220 -11.04 19.83 5.27
C ILE A 220 -10.60 20.63 4.06
N ALA A 221 -11.52 21.10 3.22
CA ALA A 221 -11.22 21.89 2.02
C ALA A 221 -10.26 23.07 2.30
N PRO A 222 -10.36 23.81 3.42
CA PRO A 222 -9.40 24.87 3.75
C PRO A 222 -7.97 24.39 4.08
N LEU A 223 -7.79 23.09 4.36
CA LEU A 223 -6.50 22.48 4.68
C LEU A 223 -5.78 21.93 3.44
N LEU A 224 -6.50 21.77 2.32
CA LEU A 224 -5.95 21.16 1.11
C LEU A 224 -4.92 22.08 0.45
N ASN A 225 -3.84 21.49 -0.02
CA ASN A 225 -2.94 22.16 -0.96
C ASN A 225 -3.55 22.13 -2.38
N ALA A 226 -2.87 22.75 -3.36
CA ALA A 226 -3.35 22.82 -4.73
C ALA A 226 -3.56 21.43 -5.38
N PHE A 227 -2.75 20.44 -5.00
CA PHE A 227 -2.91 19.07 -5.47
C PHE A 227 -4.09 18.37 -4.78
N GLY A 228 -4.25 18.51 -3.46
CA GLY A 228 -5.41 18.00 -2.73
C GLY A 228 -6.73 18.54 -3.29
N GLU A 229 -6.79 19.84 -3.62
CA GLU A 229 -7.96 20.44 -4.30
C GLU A 229 -8.19 19.81 -5.69
N SER A 230 -7.11 19.50 -6.40
CA SER A 230 -7.17 18.85 -7.72
C SER A 230 -7.67 17.41 -7.61
N ALA A 231 -7.14 16.61 -6.70
CA ALA A 231 -7.48 15.19 -6.53
C ALA A 231 -8.87 15.00 -5.93
N LEU A 232 -9.19 15.73 -4.86
CA LEU A 232 -10.39 15.49 -4.06
C LEU A 232 -11.61 16.26 -4.58
N ILE A 233 -11.43 17.45 -5.16
CA ILE A 233 -12.55 18.35 -5.49
C ILE A 233 -12.74 18.48 -7.00
N SER A 234 -11.71 18.93 -7.73
CA SER A 234 -11.91 19.42 -9.11
C SER A 234 -11.65 18.40 -10.22
N GLY A 235 -10.72 17.46 -10.01
CA GLY A 235 -10.24 16.53 -11.03
C GLY A 235 -9.36 17.16 -12.12
N ARG A 236 -8.92 18.41 -11.94
CA ARG A 236 -8.14 19.15 -12.96
C ARG A 236 -6.64 18.87 -12.82
N HIS A 237 -5.92 18.84 -13.95
CA HIS A 237 -4.47 18.73 -14.01
C HIS A 237 -3.85 17.49 -13.32
N LEU A 238 -4.62 16.41 -13.15
CA LEU A 238 -4.13 15.21 -12.48
C LEU A 238 -3.09 14.45 -13.32
N GLY A 239 -3.22 14.39 -14.65
CA GLY A 239 -2.26 13.67 -15.50
C GLY A 239 -0.82 14.20 -15.45
N SER A 240 -0.60 15.43 -14.99
CA SER A 240 0.74 16.05 -14.86
C SER A 240 1.28 16.07 -13.43
N TYR A 241 0.54 15.52 -12.47
CA TYR A 241 0.99 15.47 -11.09
C TYR A 241 2.04 14.38 -10.90
N GLU A 242 3.07 14.66 -10.12
CA GLU A 242 4.03 13.66 -9.66
C GLU A 242 3.97 13.61 -8.13
N ALA A 243 3.81 12.40 -7.59
CA ALA A 243 3.74 12.20 -6.15
C ALA A 243 5.01 12.69 -5.44
N GLN A 244 4.84 13.33 -4.29
CA GLN A 244 5.98 13.82 -3.50
C GLN A 244 6.41 12.82 -2.44
N GLN A 245 5.51 11.91 -2.08
CA GLN A 245 5.74 10.85 -1.10
C GLN A 245 6.03 9.50 -1.75
N GLY A 246 6.73 8.63 -1.02
CA GLY A 246 7.01 7.24 -1.38
C GLY A 246 6.33 6.24 -0.44
N PRO A 247 6.38 4.93 -0.74
CA PRO A 247 7.07 4.29 -1.87
C PRO A 247 6.47 4.62 -3.24
N GLN A 248 7.33 4.90 -4.22
CA GLN A 248 6.99 4.98 -5.65
C GLN A 248 7.74 3.92 -6.44
N LEU A 249 7.22 3.60 -7.62
CA LEU A 249 7.82 2.65 -8.54
C LEU A 249 8.86 3.36 -9.42
N TYR A 250 10.08 2.83 -9.41
CA TYR A 250 11.18 3.27 -10.26
C TYR A 250 11.44 2.26 -11.37
N PHE A 251 11.69 2.75 -12.57
CA PHE A 251 12.08 2.00 -13.76
C PHE A 251 13.50 2.37 -14.13
N GLY A 252 14.38 1.38 -14.24
CA GLY A 252 15.79 1.64 -14.42
C GLY A 252 16.56 0.54 -15.11
N THR A 253 17.87 0.76 -15.21
CA THR A 253 18.83 -0.16 -15.79
C THR A 253 20.07 -0.26 -14.91
N ILE A 254 20.59 -1.47 -14.76
CA ILE A 254 21.97 -1.69 -14.30
C ILE A 254 22.85 -1.86 -15.53
N HIS A 255 23.94 -1.09 -15.60
CA HIS A 255 24.91 -1.06 -16.69
C HIS A 255 24.29 -0.86 -18.09
N ASP A 256 23.20 -0.10 -18.20
CA ASP A 256 22.44 0.12 -19.43
C ASP A 256 22.02 -1.19 -20.16
N GLN A 257 22.00 -2.31 -19.44
CA GLN A 257 21.81 -3.66 -19.99
C GLN A 257 20.71 -4.43 -19.28
N TYR A 258 20.60 -4.27 -17.97
CA TYR A 258 19.69 -5.05 -17.15
C TYR A 258 18.55 -4.17 -16.67
N ASP A 259 17.44 -4.20 -17.40
CA ASP A 259 16.22 -3.48 -17.01
C ASP A 259 15.68 -4.02 -15.68
N PHE A 260 15.31 -3.11 -14.80
CA PHE A 260 14.71 -3.43 -13.51
C PHE A 260 13.61 -2.45 -13.11
N VAL A 261 12.80 -2.91 -12.17
CA VAL A 261 11.81 -2.11 -11.45
C VAL A 261 12.06 -2.18 -9.96
N MET A 262 11.84 -1.10 -9.23
CA MET A 262 12.17 -0.99 -7.81
C MET A 262 11.11 -0.21 -7.02
N LEU A 263 10.78 -0.73 -5.84
CA LEU A 263 10.02 -0.05 -4.80
C LEU A 263 10.94 0.16 -3.60
N ILE A 264 10.97 1.37 -3.05
CA ILE A 264 11.71 1.70 -1.83
C ILE A 264 10.72 2.21 -0.79
N ARG A 265 10.64 1.53 0.35
CA ARG A 265 9.81 1.90 1.49
C ARG A 265 10.71 2.28 2.66
N GLN A 266 10.38 3.38 3.33
CA GLN A 266 10.99 3.77 4.58
C GLN A 266 10.39 2.95 5.74
N ASP A 267 11.24 2.46 6.64
CA ASP A 267 10.83 1.80 7.88
C ASP A 267 11.49 2.52 9.07
N GLY A 268 10.74 3.40 9.73
CA GLY A 268 11.29 4.31 10.74
C GLY A 268 12.20 5.40 10.16
N GLU A 269 13.01 6.04 11.01
CA GLU A 269 13.72 7.27 10.61
C GLU A 269 14.88 7.03 9.63
N THR A 270 15.59 5.90 9.75
CA THR A 270 16.84 5.67 9.00
C THR A 270 16.89 4.35 8.26
N HIS A 271 16.08 3.38 8.66
CA HIS A 271 16.04 2.07 8.04
C HIS A 271 15.09 2.08 6.85
N HIS A 272 15.46 1.35 5.80
CA HIS A 272 14.71 1.30 4.58
C HIS A 272 14.70 -0.13 4.06
N HIS A 273 13.57 -0.50 3.48
CA HIS A 273 13.40 -1.74 2.78
C HIS A 273 13.08 -1.45 1.33
N GLY A 274 13.50 -2.33 0.45
CA GLY A 274 13.11 -2.26 -0.94
C GLY A 274 12.78 -3.63 -1.48
N LEU A 275 12.05 -3.62 -2.58
CA LEU A 275 11.87 -4.78 -3.41
C LEU A 275 12.14 -4.35 -4.83
N TYR A 276 13.01 -5.07 -5.52
CA TYR A 276 13.27 -4.80 -6.92
C TYR A 276 13.28 -6.09 -7.72
N ALA A 277 13.03 -6.00 -9.02
CA ALA A 277 13.03 -7.16 -9.92
C ALA A 277 13.67 -6.78 -11.24
N TYR A 278 14.60 -7.61 -11.70
CA TYR A 278 15.04 -7.58 -13.10
C TYR A 278 13.87 -7.98 -13.99
N LEU A 279 13.52 -7.15 -14.98
CA LEU A 279 12.37 -7.40 -15.86
C LEU A 279 12.50 -8.69 -16.65
N LYS A 280 13.73 -9.13 -16.93
CA LYS A 280 13.98 -10.42 -17.59
C LYS A 280 13.47 -11.62 -16.77
N TYR A 281 13.54 -11.52 -15.44
CA TYR A 281 13.22 -12.62 -14.53
C TYR A 281 11.90 -12.41 -13.79
N GLY A 282 11.48 -11.15 -13.56
CA GLY A 282 10.23 -10.80 -12.91
C GLY A 282 10.10 -11.23 -11.45
N VAL A 283 11.15 -11.79 -10.85
CA VAL A 283 11.17 -12.26 -9.47
C VAL A 283 11.64 -11.14 -8.55
N GLY A 284 10.88 -10.85 -7.50
CA GLY A 284 11.24 -9.88 -6.48
C GLY A 284 12.47 -10.28 -5.67
N ILE A 285 13.39 -9.35 -5.51
CA ILE A 285 14.63 -9.45 -4.76
C ILE A 285 14.59 -8.40 -3.65
N TYR A 286 14.85 -8.86 -2.43
CA TYR A 286 14.74 -8.03 -1.24
C TYR A 286 15.95 -7.13 -1.08
N LEU A 287 15.69 -5.89 -0.69
CA LEU A 287 16.70 -4.90 -0.36
C LEU A 287 16.55 -4.51 1.12
N ASP A 288 17.65 -4.56 1.84
CA ASP A 288 17.72 -4.17 3.24
C ASP A 288 18.77 -3.07 3.40
N GLY A 289 18.39 -1.91 3.92
CA GLY A 289 19.27 -0.75 3.82
C GLY A 289 18.93 0.39 4.74
N LYS A 290 19.64 1.48 4.49
CA LYS A 290 19.55 2.71 5.26
C LYS A 290 19.89 3.91 4.40
N LEU A 291 19.37 5.06 4.82
CA LEU A 291 19.78 6.35 4.28
C LEU A 291 20.92 6.90 5.14
N GLN A 292 22.07 7.21 4.53
CA GLN A 292 23.22 7.83 5.19
C GLN A 292 23.55 9.17 4.52
N GLY A 293 23.18 10.27 5.17
CA GLY A 293 23.18 11.58 4.51
C GLY A 293 22.14 11.57 3.39
N ASP A 294 22.57 11.82 2.16
CA ASP A 294 21.71 11.85 0.96
C ASP A 294 21.88 10.61 0.08
N GLU A 295 22.52 9.55 0.59
CA GLU A 295 22.80 8.32 -0.16
C GLU A 295 22.14 7.10 0.50
N TYR A 296 21.38 6.37 -0.29
CA TYR A 296 20.82 5.08 0.08
C TYR A 296 21.89 4.00 -0.07
N HIS A 297 21.99 3.13 0.93
CA HIS A 297 22.82 1.93 0.88
C HIS A 297 21.97 0.71 1.20
N PHE A 298 21.87 -0.22 0.26
CA PHE A 298 21.09 -1.45 0.37
C PHE A 298 21.96 -2.69 0.14
N GLU A 299 21.72 -3.71 0.96
CA GLU A 299 22.12 -5.08 0.71
C GLU A 299 21.03 -5.79 -0.11
N GLU A 300 21.42 -6.40 -1.22
CA GLU A 300 20.58 -7.28 -2.02
C GLU A 300 20.61 -8.69 -1.44
N LYS A 301 19.44 -9.22 -1.08
CA LYS A 301 19.31 -10.52 -0.41
C LYS A 301 18.53 -11.53 -1.24
N ASN A 302 19.06 -12.75 -1.34
CA ASN A 302 18.35 -13.88 -1.94
C ASN A 302 17.27 -14.44 -0.98
N SER A 303 16.57 -15.49 -1.40
CA SER A 303 15.54 -16.16 -0.59
C SER A 303 16.06 -16.78 0.72
N GLN A 304 17.37 -16.98 0.84
CA GLN A 304 18.05 -17.49 2.03
C GLN A 304 18.60 -16.36 2.91
N LEU A 305 18.29 -15.10 2.58
CA LEU A 305 18.78 -13.89 3.23
C LEU A 305 20.30 -13.69 3.12
N GLU A 306 20.95 -14.37 2.18
CA GLU A 306 22.37 -14.18 1.89
C GLU A 306 22.55 -12.94 1.01
N VAL A 307 23.57 -12.14 1.33
CA VAL A 307 23.91 -10.94 0.55
C VAL A 307 24.51 -11.36 -0.79
N THR A 308 23.88 -10.90 -1.87
CA THR A 308 24.23 -11.22 -3.26
C THR A 308 24.68 -10.00 -4.06
N GLY A 309 24.52 -8.81 -3.50
CA GLY A 309 24.98 -7.54 -4.07
C GLY A 309 24.76 -6.39 -3.11
N ASN A 310 25.29 -5.23 -3.45
CA ASN A 310 25.14 -3.99 -2.71
C ASN A 310 24.75 -2.87 -3.69
N LEU A 311 23.71 -2.11 -3.36
CA LEU A 311 23.28 -0.96 -4.12
C LEU A 311 23.58 0.30 -3.32
N SER A 312 24.21 1.29 -3.96
CA SER A 312 24.40 2.63 -3.40
C SER A 312 23.91 3.67 -4.41
N PHE A 313 23.00 4.55 -4.03
CA PHE A 313 22.47 5.57 -4.95
C PHE A 313 21.91 6.80 -4.24
N GLN A 314 21.88 7.93 -4.95
CA GLN A 314 21.20 9.15 -4.54
C GLN A 314 19.89 9.31 -5.31
N GLU A 315 18.86 9.82 -4.65
CA GLU A 315 17.62 10.26 -5.30
C GLU A 315 17.62 11.78 -5.49
N ARG A 316 17.40 12.25 -6.72
CA ARG A 316 17.20 13.68 -7.01
C ARG A 316 16.07 13.86 -8.01
N GLY A 317 14.98 14.50 -7.59
CA GLY A 317 13.85 14.81 -8.46
C GLY A 317 13.26 13.58 -9.13
N GLY A 318 13.11 12.48 -8.38
CA GLY A 318 12.60 11.22 -8.90
C GLY A 318 13.55 10.43 -9.80
N VAL A 319 14.84 10.80 -9.84
CA VAL A 319 15.89 10.06 -10.54
C VAL A 319 16.84 9.43 -9.53
N LEU A 320 17.06 8.12 -9.64
CA LEU A 320 18.09 7.38 -8.90
C LEU A 320 19.35 7.30 -9.73
N THR A 321 20.50 7.66 -9.16
CA THR A 321 21.80 7.50 -9.79
C THR A 321 22.79 6.91 -8.79
N GLY A 322 23.45 5.82 -9.19
CA GLY A 322 24.35 5.12 -8.30
C GLY A 322 25.01 3.91 -8.93
N THR A 323 25.23 2.88 -8.11
CA THR A 323 25.92 1.65 -8.52
C THR A 323 25.34 0.41 -7.86
N TRP A 324 25.45 -0.72 -8.56
CA TRP A 324 25.39 -2.07 -7.99
C TRP A 324 26.81 -2.63 -7.89
N THR A 325 27.14 -3.31 -6.80
CA THR A 325 28.46 -3.94 -6.59
C THR A 325 28.28 -5.35 -6.04
N ASP A 326 29.08 -6.31 -6.52
CA ASP A 326 29.07 -7.67 -6.00
C ASP A 326 29.56 -7.73 -4.53
N PRO A 327 29.27 -8.81 -3.78
CA PRO A 327 29.64 -8.89 -2.36
C PRO A 327 31.15 -8.80 -2.09
N GLU A 328 31.98 -9.24 -3.05
CA GLU A 328 33.44 -9.20 -2.94
C GLU A 328 34.04 -7.88 -3.44
N ALA A 329 33.22 -6.95 -3.93
CA ALA A 329 33.62 -5.68 -4.53
C ALA A 329 34.63 -5.82 -5.69
N THR A 330 34.52 -6.90 -6.46
CA THR A 330 35.32 -7.14 -7.67
C THR A 330 34.70 -6.52 -8.92
N THR A 331 33.39 -6.31 -8.92
CA THR A 331 32.59 -5.81 -10.03
C THR A 331 31.64 -4.73 -9.54
N THR A 332 31.76 -3.52 -10.14
CA THR A 332 30.85 -2.41 -9.89
C THR A 332 30.22 -1.97 -11.21
N LEU A 333 28.89 -1.90 -11.22
CA LEU A 333 28.05 -1.54 -12.36
C LEU A 333 27.28 -0.27 -12.06
N THR A 334 27.06 0.57 -13.06
CA THR A 334 26.23 1.77 -12.94
C THR A 334 24.76 1.40 -12.73
N LEU A 335 24.04 2.20 -11.95
CA LEU A 335 22.60 2.08 -11.74
C LEU A 335 21.96 3.43 -12.04
N HIS A 336 20.92 3.41 -12.86
CA HIS A 336 20.10 4.58 -13.15
C HIS A 336 18.63 4.19 -13.19
N ALA A 337 17.75 4.94 -12.52
CA ALA A 337 16.31 4.72 -12.56
C ALA A 337 15.52 6.02 -12.46
N ARG A 338 14.26 6.00 -12.89
CA ARG A 338 13.33 7.13 -12.79
C ARG A 338 11.92 6.66 -12.47
N ARG A 339 11.10 7.53 -11.88
CA ARG A 339 9.66 7.28 -11.66
C ARG A 339 8.84 7.27 -12.95
#